data_AF-A0AAN1XBY0-F1
#
_entry.id   AF-A0AAN1XBY0-F1
#
_cell.length_a   1.000
_cell.length_b   1.000
_cell.length_c   1.000
_cell.angle_alpha   90.00
_cell.angle_beta   90.00
_cell.angle_gamma   90.00
#
_symmetry.space_group_name_H-M   'P 1'
#
loop_
_entity.id
_entity.type
_entity.pdbx_description
1 polymer ?
#
loop_
_entity_poly.entity_id
_entity_poly.type
_entity_poly.pdbx_seq_one_letter_code
_entity_poly.pdbx_strand_id
1 'polypeptide(L)'
;MDEQDDMKKMSPRGRLFMALVFFFFGLLQFALVFGWIHTDTSQTHTPRWVMVAASSMFVFAGILILLAETERLAWLRNFVIWMFVLCLALPFNWVAFGEGERKFSSTSSFLGFSSHGSPGEGEGRFVFGLFALLMDLIVLLMPLRALFRKRKAD
;
A
#
# COMPACT_ATOMS: atom_id res chain seq x y z
N MET A 1 -16.50 -23.16 -26.75
CA MET A 1 -16.43 -22.96 -25.27
C MET A 1 -15.79 -21.61 -25.10
N ASP A 2 -16.62 -20.56 -25.23
CA ASP A 2 -16.21 -19.16 -25.29
C ASP A 2 -16.00 -18.63 -23.87
N GLU A 3 -14.98 -19.13 -23.17
CA GLU A 3 -14.59 -18.65 -21.83
C GLU A 3 -13.96 -17.25 -21.84
N GLN A 4 -13.86 -16.62 -23.00
CA GLN A 4 -13.18 -15.33 -23.21
C GLN A 4 -14.13 -14.12 -23.30
N ASP A 5 -15.46 -14.33 -23.28
CA ASP A 5 -16.44 -13.29 -23.68
C ASP A 5 -17.06 -12.45 -22.54
N ASP A 6 -16.53 -12.48 -21.32
CA ASP A 6 -17.08 -11.56 -20.29
C ASP A 6 -16.12 -11.29 -19.13
N MET A 7 -14.93 -10.75 -19.43
CA MET A 7 -14.24 -9.89 -18.46
C MET A 7 -15.13 -8.66 -18.23
N LYS A 8 -16.19 -8.84 -17.44
CA LYS A 8 -17.29 -7.91 -17.22
C LYS A 8 -16.73 -6.59 -16.71
N LYS A 9 -16.50 -5.67 -17.65
CA LYS A 9 -16.03 -4.32 -17.36
C LYS A 9 -17.01 -3.68 -16.38
N MET A 10 -16.48 -3.13 -15.30
CA MET A 10 -17.35 -2.53 -14.29
C MET A 10 -18.08 -1.34 -14.91
N SER A 11 -19.40 -1.30 -14.70
CA SER A 11 -20.20 -0.17 -15.16
C SER A 11 -19.61 1.15 -14.61
N PRO A 12 -19.66 2.27 -15.36
CA PRO A 12 -19.10 3.53 -14.92
C PRO A 12 -19.61 3.98 -13.53
N ARG A 13 -20.88 3.69 -13.23
CA ARG A 13 -21.50 3.96 -11.92
C ARG A 13 -20.90 3.08 -10.81
N GLY A 14 -20.67 1.80 -11.09
CA GLY A 14 -20.03 0.88 -10.15
C GLY A 14 -18.60 1.31 -9.81
N ARG A 15 -17.83 1.75 -10.81
CA ARG A 15 -16.48 2.31 -10.58
C ARG A 15 -16.50 3.56 -9.74
N LEU A 16 -17.40 4.50 -10.05
CA LEU A 16 -17.53 5.72 -9.26
C LEU A 16 -17.89 5.41 -7.80
N PHE A 17 -18.85 4.50 -7.59
CA PHE A 17 -19.23 4.07 -6.24
C PHE A 17 -18.04 3.47 -5.47
N MET A 18 -17.32 2.52 -6.09
CA MET A 18 -16.15 1.91 -5.46
C MET A 18 -15.05 2.94 -5.16
N ALA A 19 -14.77 3.85 -6.10
CA ALA A 19 -13.80 4.91 -5.88
C ALA A 19 -14.19 5.81 -4.70
N LEU A 20 -15.48 6.17 -4.58
CA LEU A 20 -15.99 6.96 -3.44
C LEU A 20 -15.82 6.24 -2.11
N VAL A 21 -16.05 4.93 -2.06
CA VAL A 21 -15.83 4.11 -0.85
C VAL A 21 -14.35 4.16 -0.44
N PHE A 22 -13.42 3.99 -1.38
CA PHE A 22 -11.98 4.08 -1.10
C PHE A 22 -11.56 5.49 -0.66
N PHE A 23 -12.08 6.53 -1.32
CA PHE A 23 -11.85 7.92 -0.90
C PHE A 23 -12.38 8.18 0.50
N PHE A 24 -13.56 7.69 0.83
CA PHE A 24 -14.12 7.83 2.16
C PHE A 24 -13.19 7.24 3.24
N PHE A 25 -12.71 6.01 3.06
CA PHE A 25 -11.78 5.38 4.01
C PHE A 25 -10.42 6.10 4.09
N GLY A 26 -9.90 6.59 2.96
CA GLY A 26 -8.66 7.37 2.95
C GLY A 26 -8.81 8.70 3.67
N LEU A 27 -9.88 9.45 3.39
CA LEU A 27 -10.17 10.74 4.02
C LEU A 27 -10.49 10.58 5.51
N LEU A 28 -11.20 9.53 5.90
CA LEU A 28 -11.45 9.20 7.29
C LEU A 28 -10.14 8.96 8.06
N GLN A 29 -9.21 8.22 7.47
CA GLN A 29 -7.88 8.02 8.09
C GLN A 29 -7.09 9.33 8.15
N PHE A 30 -7.13 10.18 7.12
CA PHE A 30 -6.55 11.51 7.21
C PHE A 30 -7.14 12.35 8.34
N ALA A 31 -8.47 12.32 8.53
CA ALA A 31 -9.12 13.00 9.63
C ALA A 31 -8.63 12.52 11.01
N LEU A 32 -8.33 11.22 11.15
CA LEU A 32 -7.69 10.66 12.35
C LEU A 32 -6.25 11.17 12.51
N VAL A 33 -5.45 11.14 11.43
CA VAL A 33 -4.03 11.52 11.46
C VAL A 33 -3.82 13.01 11.77
N PHE A 34 -4.68 13.87 11.24
CA PHE A 34 -4.63 15.32 11.51
C PHE A 34 -5.34 15.72 12.82
N GLY A 35 -5.93 14.76 13.55
CA GLY A 35 -6.56 15.01 14.84
C GLY A 35 -7.93 15.69 14.76
N TRP A 36 -8.58 15.67 13.58
CA TRP A 36 -9.98 16.09 13.48
C TRP A 36 -10.87 15.15 14.30
N ILE A 37 -10.55 13.85 14.26
CA ILE A 37 -11.15 12.84 15.13
C ILE A 37 -10.13 12.52 16.23
N HIS A 38 -10.52 12.77 17.49
CA HIS A 38 -9.67 12.50 18.64
C HIS A 38 -9.54 11.00 18.84
N THR A 39 -8.29 10.53 18.78
CA THR A 39 -7.91 9.19 19.21
C THR A 39 -6.93 9.34 20.36
N ASP A 40 -6.95 8.37 21.29
CA ASP A 40 -6.03 8.37 22.41
C ASP A 40 -4.62 8.06 21.90
N THR A 41 -3.90 9.11 21.51
CA THR A 41 -2.57 9.04 20.89
C THR A 41 -1.48 8.62 21.88
N SER A 42 -1.81 8.51 23.17
CA SER A 42 -0.90 8.09 24.24
C SER A 42 -0.31 6.68 24.06
N GLN A 43 -0.94 5.84 23.23
CA GLN A 43 -0.49 4.46 22.97
C GLN A 43 0.17 4.25 21.60
N THR A 44 0.17 5.26 20.73
CA THR A 44 0.61 5.10 19.33
C THR A 44 1.94 5.82 19.09
N HIS A 45 3.05 5.11 19.20
CA HIS A 45 4.40 5.62 18.88
C HIS A 45 4.70 5.70 17.36
N THR A 46 3.67 5.71 16.51
CA THR A 46 3.84 5.74 15.05
C THR A 46 3.98 7.19 14.56
N PRO A 47 5.06 7.54 13.84
CA PRO A 47 5.21 8.86 13.23
C PRO A 47 4.07 9.17 12.28
N ARG A 48 3.63 10.43 12.27
CA ARG A 48 2.50 10.89 11.44
C ARG A 48 2.71 10.66 9.95
N TRP A 49 3.95 10.77 9.46
CA TRP A 49 4.25 10.54 8.04
C TRP A 49 3.95 9.10 7.59
N VAL A 50 4.12 8.11 8.47
CA VAL A 50 3.81 6.70 8.18
C VAL A 50 2.31 6.52 8.04
N MET A 51 1.55 7.14 8.94
CA MET A 51 0.09 7.09 8.91
C MET A 51 -0.48 7.84 7.70
N VAL A 52 0.15 8.96 7.30
CA VAL A 52 -0.16 9.66 6.04
C VAL A 52 0.10 8.76 4.83
N ALA A 53 1.24 8.06 4.78
CA ALA A 53 1.55 7.14 3.69
C ALA A 53 0.51 6.01 3.61
N ALA A 54 0.18 5.38 4.74
CA ALA A 54 -0.85 4.33 4.81
C ALA A 54 -2.24 4.84 4.36
N SER A 55 -2.65 6.04 4.81
CA SER A 55 -3.92 6.66 4.42
C SER A 55 -3.97 6.96 2.92
N SER A 56 -2.85 7.41 2.35
CA SER A 56 -2.72 7.75 0.93
C SER A 56 -2.96 6.55 0.01
N MET A 57 -2.69 5.32 0.48
CA MET A 57 -2.96 4.10 -0.29
C MET A 57 -4.43 3.99 -0.70
N PHE A 58 -5.36 4.31 0.21
CA PHE A 58 -6.80 4.26 -0.08
C PHE A 58 -7.20 5.33 -1.10
N VAL A 59 -6.63 6.52 -1.00
CA VAL A 59 -6.86 7.59 -1.97
C VAL A 59 -6.34 7.19 -3.35
N PHE A 60 -5.12 6.68 -3.44
CA PHE A 60 -4.57 6.22 -4.71
C PHE A 60 -5.34 5.02 -5.29
N ALA A 61 -5.80 4.09 -4.45
CA ALA A 61 -6.67 3.00 -4.90
C ALA A 61 -7.98 3.52 -5.53
N GLY A 62 -8.63 4.53 -4.91
CA GLY A 62 -9.80 5.19 -5.48
C GLY A 62 -9.51 5.84 -6.84
N ILE A 63 -8.38 6.53 -6.97
CA ILE A 63 -7.92 7.10 -8.23
C ILE A 63 -7.69 5.99 -9.29
N LEU A 64 -7.04 4.89 -8.92
CA LEU A 64 -6.79 3.77 -9.84
C LEU A 64 -8.07 3.12 -10.35
N ILE A 65 -9.09 2.99 -9.52
CA ILE A 65 -10.41 2.48 -9.92
C ILE A 65 -11.03 3.37 -11.01
N LEU A 66 -10.89 4.70 -10.89
CA LEU A 66 -11.38 5.64 -11.89
C LEU A 66 -10.57 5.56 -13.20
N LEU A 67 -9.25 5.36 -13.11
CA LEU A 67 -8.38 5.30 -14.30
C LEU A 67 -8.32 3.93 -14.99
N ALA A 68 -8.90 2.88 -14.41
CA ALA A 68 -8.71 1.50 -14.86
C ALA A 68 -8.89 1.30 -16.37
N GLU A 69 -9.91 1.93 -16.98
CA GLU A 69 -10.26 1.75 -18.40
C GLU A 69 -9.83 2.93 -19.30
N THR A 70 -9.09 3.91 -18.77
CA THR A 70 -8.75 5.12 -19.54
C THR A 70 -7.36 5.03 -20.15
N GLU A 71 -7.26 4.50 -21.37
CA GLU A 71 -5.97 4.37 -22.07
C GLU A 71 -5.31 5.71 -22.41
N ARG A 72 -6.11 6.76 -22.64
CA ARG A 72 -5.59 8.13 -22.83
C ARG A 72 -4.76 8.63 -21.62
N LEU A 73 -5.09 8.13 -20.43
CA LEU A 73 -4.43 8.50 -19.17
C LEU A 73 -3.53 7.37 -18.65
N ALA A 74 -3.08 6.45 -19.51
CA ALA A 74 -2.22 5.33 -19.10
C ALA A 74 -0.93 5.79 -18.41
N TRP A 75 -0.35 6.93 -18.80
CA TRP A 75 0.80 7.52 -18.10
C TRP A 75 0.44 7.91 -16.66
N LEU A 76 -0.69 8.59 -16.46
CA LEU A 76 -1.16 9.00 -15.14
C LEU A 76 -1.51 7.77 -14.30
N ARG A 77 -2.17 6.77 -14.89
CA ARG A 77 -2.44 5.47 -14.25
C ARG A 77 -1.14 4.84 -13.74
N ASN A 78 -0.11 4.74 -14.58
CA ASN A 78 1.19 4.19 -14.19
C ASN A 78 1.87 5.01 -13.09
N PHE A 79 1.78 6.34 -13.15
CA PHE A 79 2.30 7.22 -12.11
C PHE A 79 1.58 7.02 -10.78
N VAL A 80 0.24 6.90 -10.79
CA VAL A 80 -0.56 6.63 -9.59
C VAL A 80 -0.28 5.23 -9.03
N ILE A 81 -0.09 4.21 -9.89
CA ILE A 81 0.34 2.87 -9.44
C ILE A 81 1.69 2.99 -8.72
N TRP A 82 2.64 3.73 -9.29
CA TRP A 82 3.94 3.94 -8.68
C TRP A 82 3.83 4.64 -7.31
N MET A 83 3.01 5.69 -7.20
CA MET A 83 2.69 6.35 -5.93
C MET A 83 2.03 5.42 -4.91
N PHE A 84 1.08 4.60 -5.34
CA PHE A 84 0.43 3.61 -4.50
C PHE A 84 1.45 2.63 -3.90
N VAL A 85 2.34 2.07 -4.73
CA VAL A 85 3.37 1.13 -4.28
C VAL A 85 4.39 1.82 -3.37
N LEU A 86 4.77 3.07 -3.66
CA LEU A 86 5.65 3.86 -2.79
C LEU A 86 5.03 4.06 -1.40
N CYS A 87 3.76 4.48 -1.35
CA CYS A 87 3.04 4.65 -0.09
C CYS A 87 2.83 3.33 0.68
N LEU A 88 2.74 2.20 -0.04
CA LEU A 88 2.75 0.88 0.56
C LEU A 88 4.13 0.56 1.14
N ALA A 89 5.23 0.82 0.41
CA ALA A 89 6.60 0.49 0.83
C ALA A 89 7.05 1.26 2.08
N LEU A 90 6.62 2.51 2.23
CA LEU A 90 7.05 3.41 3.31
C LEU A 90 6.77 2.85 4.72
N PRO A 91 5.56 2.38 5.06
CA PRO A 91 5.30 1.69 6.33
C PRO A 91 6.17 0.46 6.57
N PHE A 92 6.41 -0.39 5.56
CA PHE A 92 7.27 -1.58 5.73
C PHE A 92 8.71 -1.19 6.03
N ASN A 93 9.24 -0.18 5.33
CA ASN A 93 10.55 0.38 5.61
C ASN A 93 10.65 0.95 7.02
N TRP A 94 9.61 1.66 7.48
CA TRP A 94 9.58 2.16 8.85
C TRP A 94 9.50 1.05 9.90
N VAL A 95 8.79 -0.04 9.65
CA VAL A 95 8.72 -1.17 10.58
C VAL A 95 10.04 -1.94 10.64
N ALA A 96 10.70 -2.14 9.49
CA ALA A 96 11.94 -2.88 9.40
C ALA A 96 13.15 -2.08 9.94
N PHE A 97 13.32 -0.86 9.43
CA PHE A 97 14.53 -0.04 9.62
C PHE A 97 14.30 1.20 10.48
N GLY A 98 13.04 1.53 10.80
CA GLY A 98 12.74 2.71 11.60
C GLY A 98 13.18 2.57 13.06
N GLU A 99 13.41 3.72 13.67
CA GLU A 99 13.71 3.84 15.10
C GLU A 99 12.50 3.42 15.95
N GLY A 100 12.77 3.06 17.21
CA GLY A 100 11.77 2.69 18.21
C GLY A 100 11.44 1.19 18.25
N GLU A 101 11.18 0.70 19.46
CA GLU A 101 10.82 -0.69 19.74
C GLU A 101 9.49 -1.08 19.10
N ARG A 102 9.41 -2.32 18.61
CA ARG A 102 8.20 -2.86 17.97
C ARG A 102 7.68 -4.06 18.74
N LYS A 103 6.42 -3.96 19.14
CA LYS A 103 5.71 -5.08 19.76
C LYS A 103 5.26 -6.03 18.65
N PHE A 104 6.08 -7.05 18.38
CA PHE A 104 5.70 -8.15 17.51
C PHE A 104 5.02 -9.25 18.33
N SER A 105 3.86 -9.71 17.89
CA SER A 105 3.26 -10.96 18.35
C SER A 105 3.28 -11.94 17.18
N SER A 106 3.93 -13.09 17.34
CA SER A 106 3.84 -14.20 16.40
C SER A 106 3.07 -15.30 17.07
N THR A 107 1.96 -15.69 16.45
CA THR A 107 1.34 -16.98 16.72
C THR A 107 1.83 -17.91 15.62
N SER A 108 3.01 -18.51 15.81
CA SER A 108 3.56 -19.50 14.90
C SER A 108 2.82 -20.82 15.15
N SER A 109 1.75 -21.07 14.40
CA SER A 109 1.05 -22.35 14.40
C SER A 109 1.68 -23.25 13.34
N PHE A 110 2.66 -24.08 13.72
CA PHE A 110 3.16 -25.14 12.86
C PHE A 110 2.72 -26.49 13.42
N LEU A 111 1.99 -27.26 12.60
CA LEU A 111 1.60 -28.66 12.88
C LEU A 111 0.90 -28.91 14.24
N GLY A 112 -0.01 -28.01 14.65
CA GLY A 112 -0.81 -28.20 15.87
C GLY A 112 -0.10 -27.90 17.20
N PHE A 113 1.19 -27.54 17.17
CA PHE A 113 1.91 -27.02 18.32
C PHE A 113 1.89 -25.50 18.28
N SER A 114 1.18 -24.87 19.21
CA SER A 114 1.19 -23.42 19.42
C SER A 114 2.26 -23.06 20.43
N SER A 115 3.45 -22.67 19.97
CA SER A 115 4.41 -22.04 20.88
C SER A 115 4.07 -20.56 21.03
N HIS A 116 3.65 -20.15 22.22
CA HIS A 116 3.61 -18.74 22.60
C HIS A 116 5.03 -18.29 22.95
N GLY A 117 5.84 -17.98 21.94
CA GLY A 117 7.13 -17.31 22.12
C GLY A 117 6.97 -15.83 21.82
N SER A 118 7.55 -14.95 22.65
CA SER A 118 7.77 -13.56 22.24
C SER A 118 8.75 -13.61 21.07
N PRO A 119 8.33 -13.28 19.83
CA PRO A 119 9.29 -13.19 18.73
C PRO A 119 10.31 -12.13 19.14
N GLY A 120 11.59 -12.44 18.98
CA GLY A 120 12.61 -11.42 19.15
C GLY A 120 12.32 -10.30 18.18
N GLU A 121 12.45 -9.04 18.60
CA GLU A 121 12.25 -7.86 17.74
C GLU A 121 12.95 -7.99 16.38
N GLY A 122 14.09 -8.69 16.35
CA GLY A 122 14.84 -9.01 15.15
C GLY A 122 14.10 -9.88 14.12
N GLU A 123 13.27 -10.84 14.53
CA GLU A 123 12.52 -11.70 13.60
C GLU A 123 11.44 -10.91 12.85
N GLY A 124 10.68 -10.08 13.59
CA GLY A 124 9.70 -9.18 12.98
C GLY A 124 10.38 -8.22 12.00
N ARG A 125 11.44 -7.53 12.43
CA ARG A 125 12.19 -6.62 11.54
C ARG A 125 12.75 -7.33 10.30
N PHE A 126 13.18 -8.58 10.42
CA PHE A 126 13.70 -9.35 9.28
C PHE A 126 12.62 -9.65 8.24
N VAL A 127 11.43 -10.13 8.65
CA VAL A 127 10.34 -10.43 7.72
C VAL A 127 9.82 -9.17 7.03
N PHE A 128 9.57 -8.10 7.80
CA PHE A 128 9.17 -6.81 7.24
C PHE A 128 10.28 -6.21 6.36
N GLY A 129 11.55 -6.42 6.71
CA GLY A 129 12.71 -5.95 5.94
C GLY A 129 12.85 -6.66 4.60
N LEU A 130 12.63 -7.97 4.53
CA LEU A 130 12.63 -8.70 3.26
C LEU A 130 11.52 -8.21 2.34
N PHE A 131 10.32 -7.98 2.88
CA PHE A 131 9.22 -7.44 2.10
C PHE A 131 9.47 -5.99 1.66
N ALA A 132 10.05 -5.15 2.53
CA ALA A 132 10.46 -3.80 2.21
C ALA A 132 11.45 -3.78 1.03
N LEU A 133 12.49 -4.63 1.07
CA LEU A 133 13.45 -4.74 -0.03
C LEU A 133 12.80 -5.14 -1.36
N LEU A 134 11.84 -6.07 -1.34
CA LEU A 134 11.09 -6.45 -2.55
C LEU A 134 10.25 -5.28 -3.08
N MET A 135 9.58 -4.54 -2.20
CA MET A 135 8.80 -3.36 -2.58
C MET A 135 9.70 -2.25 -3.14
N ASP A 136 10.83 -1.99 -2.51
CA ASP A 136 11.81 -0.98 -2.97
C ASP A 136 12.34 -1.31 -4.35
N LEU A 137 12.61 -2.59 -4.62
CA LEU A 137 12.99 -3.04 -5.95
C LEU A 137 11.90 -2.72 -6.99
N ILE A 138 10.61 -2.91 -6.68
CA ILE A 138 9.50 -2.55 -7.58
C ILE A 138 9.44 -1.03 -7.78
N VAL A 139 9.54 -0.26 -6.69
CA VAL A 139 9.53 1.21 -6.71
C VAL A 139 10.64 1.77 -7.59
N LEU A 140 11.83 1.16 -7.60
CA LEU A 140 12.96 1.57 -8.43
C LEU A 140 12.84 1.05 -9.87
N LEU A 141 12.52 -0.23 -10.07
CA LEU A 141 12.49 -0.84 -11.40
C LEU A 141 11.38 -0.28 -12.29
N MET A 142 10.23 0.10 -11.72
CA MET A 142 9.09 0.62 -12.49
C MET A 142 9.42 1.91 -13.28
N PRO A 143 9.91 3.00 -12.65
CA PRO A 143 10.30 4.21 -13.37
C PRO A 143 11.54 3.97 -14.25
N LEU A 144 12.52 3.16 -13.82
CA LEU A 144 13.69 2.84 -14.64
C LEU A 144 13.30 2.16 -15.95
N ARG A 145 12.43 1.14 -15.91
CA ARG A 145 11.92 0.49 -17.12
C ARG A 145 11.14 1.45 -18.02
N ALA A 146 10.37 2.37 -17.44
CA ALA A 146 9.64 3.38 -18.20
C ALA A 146 10.61 4.35 -18.93
N LEU A 147 11.68 4.78 -18.26
CA LEU A 147 12.72 5.65 -18.85
C LEU A 147 13.49 4.92 -19.96
N PHE A 148 13.91 3.68 -19.73
CA PHE A 148 14.63 2.90 -20.74
C PHE A 148 13.79 2.56 -21.97
N ARG A 149 12.46 2.38 -21.81
CA ARG A 149 11.56 2.20 -22.96
C ARG A 149 11.41 3.47 -23.79
N LYS A 150 11.32 4.65 -23.15
CA LYS A 150 11.28 5.93 -23.87
C LYS A 150 12.54 6.15 -24.70
N ARG A 151 13.72 5.95 -24.10
CA ARG A 151 15.01 6.13 -24.78
C ARG A 151 15.24 5.20 -25.99
N LYS A 152 14.55 4.06 -26.08
CA LYS A 152 14.63 3.15 -27.25
C LYS A 152 13.65 3.51 -28.37
N ALA A 153 12.69 4.38 -28.11
CA ALA A 153 11.69 4.82 -29.08
C ALA A 153 12.08 6.13 -29.79
N ASP A 154 13.09 6.83 -29.26
CA ASP A 154 13.76 8.00 -29.84
C ASP A 154 15.01 7.56 -30.62
#